data_AF-A0A954WME5-F1
#
_entry.id   AF-A0A954WME5-F1
#
_cell.length_a   1.000
_cell.length_b   1.000
_cell.length_c   1.000
_cell.angle_alpha   90.00
_cell.angle_beta   90.00
_cell.angle_gamma   90.00
#
_symmetry.space_group_name_H-M   'P 1'
#
loop_
_entity.id
_entity.type
_entity.pdbx_description
1 polymer ?
#
loop_
_entity_poly.entity_id
_entity_poly.type
_entity_poly.pdbx_seq_one_letter_code
_entity_poly.pdbx_strand_id
1 'polypeptide(L)'
;MLRNRRLRGFESLETKRLMTCDVAFDGESLNVSCDDAGDFIFLNNVGGRILYGGFQDIGSSENLTDVKITTRGGGDAVILQGFDIGGDLKIETGDGNDVVTLHDVSVAGDAKIDTGNGSDAVFMGGSFTGPVDVDGDLKIDLGAGNDLAFFQASTSVGGDAKVDGGADVDQVFSSFQLTADGEIVFKDVEVLI
;
A
#
# COMPACT_ATOMS: atom_id res chain seq x y z
N MET A 1 23.18 -64.45 2.71
CA MET A 1 22.43 -63.75 1.63
C MET A 1 21.68 -62.59 2.25
N LEU A 2 21.83 -61.39 1.68
CA LEU A 2 21.47 -60.06 2.20
C LEU A 2 20.01 -59.88 2.67
N ARG A 3 19.77 -58.91 3.57
CA ARG A 3 18.93 -57.73 3.28
C ARG A 3 19.07 -56.63 4.33
N ASN A 4 19.86 -55.62 3.98
CA ASN A 4 19.95 -54.32 4.66
C ASN A 4 18.65 -53.54 4.37
N ARG A 5 17.79 -53.31 5.38
CA ARG A 5 16.63 -52.41 5.24
C ARG A 5 17.09 -50.97 5.45
N ARG A 6 17.16 -50.20 4.37
CA ARG A 6 17.28 -48.74 4.44
C ARG A 6 15.98 -48.18 5.05
N LEU A 7 16.09 -47.53 6.20
CA LEU A 7 15.03 -46.67 6.72
C LEU A 7 14.88 -45.50 5.74
N ARG A 8 13.68 -45.31 5.20
CA ARG A 8 13.35 -44.17 4.36
C ARG A 8 13.45 -42.93 5.25
N GLY A 9 14.35 -42.01 4.92
CA GLY A 9 14.37 -40.69 5.54
C GLY A 9 13.03 -40.03 5.27
N PHE A 10 12.34 -39.58 6.31
CA PHE A 10 11.27 -38.62 6.14
C PHE A 10 11.95 -37.31 5.76
N GLU A 11 11.73 -36.86 4.53
CA GLU A 11 12.04 -35.48 4.15
C GLU A 11 11.11 -34.58 4.97
N SER A 12 11.70 -33.55 5.60
CA SER A 12 10.92 -32.53 6.29
C SER A 12 10.00 -31.87 5.27
N LEU A 13 8.70 -31.93 5.49
CA LEU A 13 7.75 -31.12 4.74
C LEU A 13 8.09 -29.66 5.05
N GLU A 14 8.64 -28.92 4.08
CA GLU A 14 8.63 -27.47 4.15
C GLU A 14 7.17 -27.04 4.21
N THR A 15 6.78 -26.37 5.28
CA THR A 15 5.54 -25.60 5.29
C THR A 15 5.78 -24.41 4.36
N LYS A 16 5.58 -24.62 3.06
CA LYS A 16 5.47 -23.53 2.10
C LYS A 16 4.20 -22.79 2.49
N ARG A 17 4.33 -21.74 3.32
CA ARG A 17 3.25 -20.78 3.53
C ARG A 17 2.89 -20.29 2.13
N LEU A 18 1.68 -20.63 1.67
CA LEU A 18 1.14 -20.10 0.43
C LEU A 18 0.94 -18.61 0.71
N MET A 19 1.92 -17.79 0.34
CA MET A 19 1.70 -16.35 0.25
C MET A 19 0.70 -16.17 -0.89
N THR A 20 -0.43 -15.52 -0.61
CA THR A 20 -1.43 -15.15 -1.62
C THR A 20 -0.84 -14.11 -2.59
N CYS A 21 0.13 -13.34 -2.11
CA CYS A 21 0.95 -12.43 -2.90
C CYS A 21 2.29 -13.05 -3.30
N ASP A 22 2.71 -12.77 -4.53
CA ASP A 22 4.12 -12.78 -4.93
C ASP A 22 4.77 -11.45 -4.52
N VAL A 23 5.95 -11.53 -3.90
CA VAL A 23 6.68 -10.38 -3.37
C VAL A 23 8.11 -10.49 -3.84
N ALA A 24 8.54 -9.54 -4.67
CA ALA A 24 9.81 -9.59 -5.35
C ALA A 24 10.47 -8.21 -5.46
N PHE A 25 11.79 -8.21 -5.55
CA PHE A 25 12.55 -7.05 -5.99
C PHE A 25 12.88 -7.20 -7.47
N ASP A 26 12.64 -6.15 -8.25
CA ASP A 26 13.22 -5.97 -9.59
C ASP A 26 14.24 -4.84 -9.51
N GLY A 27 15.50 -5.20 -9.30
CA GLY A 27 16.54 -4.25 -8.92
C GLY A 27 16.24 -3.61 -7.56
N GLU A 28 16.08 -2.28 -7.55
CA GLU A 28 15.80 -1.47 -6.37
C GLU A 28 14.30 -1.21 -6.16
N SER A 29 13.42 -1.78 -7.00
CA SER A 29 11.97 -1.60 -6.90
C SER A 29 11.33 -2.81 -6.20
N LEU A 30 10.53 -2.56 -5.17
CA LEU A 30 9.70 -3.57 -4.50
C LEU A 30 8.38 -3.74 -5.24
N ASN A 31 8.08 -4.97 -5.64
CA ASN A 31 6.84 -5.34 -6.32
C ASN A 31 6.08 -6.39 -5.49
N VAL A 32 4.83 -6.07 -5.15
CA VAL A 32 3.87 -6.98 -4.52
C VAL A 32 2.72 -7.20 -5.50
N SER A 33 2.43 -8.45 -5.83
CA SER A 33 1.31 -8.81 -6.72
C SER A 33 0.53 -9.99 -6.16
N CYS A 34 -0.77 -9.82 -5.95
CA CYS A 34 -1.64 -10.82 -5.31
C CYS A 34 -2.77 -11.29 -6.22
N ASP A 35 -3.42 -12.42 -5.91
CA ASP A 35 -4.51 -12.96 -6.72
C ASP A 35 -5.85 -12.24 -6.48
N ASP A 36 -6.93 -12.64 -7.16
CA ASP A 36 -8.23 -11.95 -7.05
C ASP A 36 -9.00 -12.30 -5.74
N ALA A 37 -8.28 -12.67 -4.69
CA ALA A 37 -8.83 -12.99 -3.38
C ALA A 37 -8.53 -11.86 -2.39
N GLY A 38 -9.35 -11.70 -1.36
CA GLY A 38 -9.09 -10.67 -0.35
C GLY A 38 -7.78 -10.90 0.38
N ASP A 39 -6.88 -9.92 0.31
CA ASP A 39 -5.51 -9.98 0.76
C ASP A 39 -5.21 -9.02 1.91
N PHE A 40 -4.23 -9.41 2.73
CA PHE A 40 -3.70 -8.57 3.79
C PHE A 40 -2.21 -8.36 3.58
N ILE A 41 -1.86 -7.16 3.09
CA ILE A 41 -0.50 -6.72 2.82
C ILE A 41 -0.10 -5.78 3.93
N PHE A 42 0.77 -6.25 4.83
CA PHE A 42 1.40 -5.39 5.82
C PHE A 42 2.90 -5.34 5.58
N LEU A 43 3.37 -4.22 5.05
CA LEU A 43 4.77 -3.92 4.83
C LEU A 43 5.24 -2.94 5.90
N ASN A 44 6.23 -3.36 6.67
CA ASN A 44 6.81 -2.55 7.74
C ASN A 44 8.32 -2.48 7.58
N ASN A 45 8.86 -1.27 7.52
CA ASN A 45 10.30 -1.05 7.55
C ASN A 45 10.78 -0.94 9.00
N VAL A 46 11.63 -1.87 9.41
CA VAL A 46 12.22 -1.90 10.75
C VAL A 46 13.73 -1.84 10.62
N GLY A 47 14.29 -0.63 10.75
CA GLY A 47 15.74 -0.41 10.76
C GLY A 47 16.42 -0.79 9.45
N GLY A 48 15.85 -0.40 8.31
CA GLY A 48 16.40 -0.66 6.98
C GLY A 48 16.02 -2.02 6.39
N ARG A 49 15.20 -2.80 7.10
CA ARG A 49 14.74 -4.12 6.67
C ARG A 49 13.24 -4.11 6.48
N ILE A 50 12.78 -4.71 5.39
CA ILE A 50 11.36 -4.76 5.07
C ILE A 50 10.79 -6.08 5.58
N LEU A 51 9.77 -5.97 6.44
CA LEU A 51 9.01 -7.08 6.97
C LEU A 51 7.63 -7.15 6.31
N TYR A 52 7.32 -8.27 5.68
CA TYR A 52 5.99 -8.61 5.19
C TYR A 52 5.19 -9.37 6.25
N GLY A 53 3.91 -9.01 6.41
CA GLY A 53 3.02 -9.57 7.43
C GLY A 53 3.50 -9.36 8.87
N GLY A 54 4.44 -8.44 9.09
CA GLY A 54 5.04 -8.13 10.40
C GLY A 54 6.17 -9.05 10.88
N PHE A 55 6.49 -10.14 10.16
CA PHE A 55 7.45 -11.14 10.66
C PHE A 55 8.39 -11.72 9.58
N GLN A 56 8.04 -11.60 8.30
CA GLN A 56 8.84 -12.15 7.22
C GLN A 56 9.75 -11.07 6.66
N ASP A 57 11.04 -11.17 6.92
CA ASP A 57 12.04 -10.32 6.29
C ASP A 57 12.16 -10.66 4.79
N ILE A 58 11.84 -9.69 3.93
CA ILE A 58 11.82 -9.84 2.47
C ILE A 58 12.95 -9.10 1.77
N GLY A 59 13.70 -8.25 2.47
CA GLY A 59 14.75 -7.46 1.84
C GLY A 59 15.21 -6.24 2.64
N SER A 60 16.02 -5.42 1.96
CA SER A 60 16.46 -4.12 2.45
C SER A 60 15.52 -3.03 1.93
N SER A 61 15.26 -2.00 2.72
CA SER A 61 14.65 -0.74 2.24
C SER A 61 15.69 0.30 1.83
N GLU A 62 16.99 -0.01 1.92
CA GLU A 62 18.04 0.90 1.47
C GLU A 62 17.99 1.13 -0.04
N ASN A 63 17.96 2.40 -0.46
CA ASN A 63 17.87 2.84 -1.86
C ASN A 63 16.65 2.30 -2.61
N LEU A 64 15.53 2.08 -1.91
CA LEU A 64 14.29 1.68 -2.54
C LEU A 64 13.87 2.76 -3.54
N THR A 65 13.82 2.42 -4.82
CA THR A 65 13.45 3.38 -5.88
C THR A 65 11.94 3.44 -5.98
N ASP A 66 11.30 2.32 -6.28
CA ASP A 66 9.84 2.29 -6.42
C ASP A 66 9.21 1.24 -5.51
N VAL A 67 7.97 1.53 -5.10
CA VAL A 67 7.10 0.53 -4.46
C VAL A 67 5.85 0.39 -5.30
N LYS A 68 5.60 -0.82 -5.78
CA LYS A 68 4.37 -1.16 -6.50
C LYS A 68 3.63 -2.28 -5.79
N ILE A 69 2.37 -2.03 -5.48
CA ILE A 69 1.45 -3.00 -4.87
C ILE A 69 0.24 -3.16 -5.77
N THR A 70 -0.09 -4.39 -6.17
CA THR A 70 -1.27 -4.70 -6.98
C THR A 70 -1.98 -5.93 -6.43
N THR A 71 -3.19 -5.77 -5.87
CA THR A 71 -3.97 -6.88 -5.31
C THR A 71 -5.05 -7.40 -6.24
N ARG A 72 -5.45 -6.63 -7.27
CA ARG A 72 -6.39 -6.99 -8.36
C ARG A 72 -7.85 -7.00 -7.94
N GLY A 73 -8.24 -7.80 -6.97
CA GLY A 73 -9.63 -7.79 -6.49
C GLY A 73 -9.85 -8.71 -5.32
N GLY A 74 -11.08 -8.73 -4.81
CA GLY A 74 -11.33 -9.13 -3.43
C GLY A 74 -11.23 -7.91 -2.51
N GLY A 75 -11.75 -8.03 -1.28
CA GLY A 75 -11.63 -6.94 -0.31
C GLY A 75 -10.27 -6.99 0.37
N ASP A 76 -9.43 -6.01 0.06
CA ASP A 76 -8.02 -5.99 0.39
C ASP A 76 -7.69 -4.99 1.51
N ALA A 77 -6.59 -5.25 2.20
CA ALA A 77 -6.03 -4.33 3.19
C ALA A 77 -4.53 -4.16 2.96
N VAL A 78 -4.13 -2.96 2.55
CA VAL A 78 -2.75 -2.57 2.29
C VAL A 78 -2.31 -1.58 3.35
N ILE A 79 -1.28 -1.94 4.11
CA ILE A 79 -0.66 -1.10 5.12
C ILE A 79 0.83 -0.97 4.80
N LEU A 80 1.27 0.26 4.55
CA LEU A 80 2.68 0.60 4.35
C LEU A 80 3.15 1.48 5.50
N GLN A 81 4.18 1.02 6.21
CA GLN A 81 4.65 1.67 7.44
C GLN A 81 6.17 1.91 7.46
N GLY A 82 6.57 3.16 7.67
CA GLY A 82 7.98 3.55 7.94
C GLY A 82 8.87 3.58 6.69
N PHE A 83 8.33 3.85 5.51
CA PHE A 83 9.08 3.75 4.25
C PHE A 83 9.60 5.11 3.78
N ASP A 84 10.87 5.13 3.38
CA ASP A 84 11.45 6.20 2.56
C ASP A 84 11.64 5.63 1.14
N ILE A 85 10.87 6.15 0.18
CA ILE A 85 10.84 5.69 -1.22
C ILE A 85 11.52 6.78 -2.07
N GLY A 86 12.63 6.45 -2.72
CA GLY A 86 13.45 7.38 -3.50
C GLY A 86 12.89 7.75 -4.88
N GLY A 87 11.83 7.08 -5.32
CA GLY A 87 11.09 7.27 -6.57
C GLY A 87 9.59 7.17 -6.30
N ASP A 88 8.86 6.36 -7.08
CA ASP A 88 7.40 6.42 -7.08
C ASP A 88 6.74 5.38 -6.16
N LEU A 89 5.63 5.77 -5.55
CA LEU A 89 4.70 4.86 -4.87
C LEU A 89 3.47 4.63 -5.73
N LYS A 90 3.16 3.36 -5.99
CA LYS A 90 1.96 2.96 -6.72
C LYS A 90 1.21 1.84 -6.01
N ILE A 91 -0.05 2.08 -5.68
CA ILE A 91 -0.97 1.09 -5.09
C ILE A 91 -2.21 0.97 -5.98
N GLU A 92 -2.54 -0.23 -6.42
CA GLU A 92 -3.73 -0.56 -7.22
C GLU A 92 -4.45 -1.75 -6.57
N THR A 93 -5.61 -1.54 -5.94
CA THR A 93 -6.30 -2.63 -5.23
C THR A 93 -7.33 -3.35 -6.12
N GLY A 94 -8.16 -2.60 -6.84
CA GLY A 94 -8.95 -3.13 -7.96
C GLY A 94 -10.42 -3.36 -7.61
N ASP A 95 -10.98 -4.54 -7.86
CA ASP A 95 -12.41 -4.77 -7.57
C ASP A 95 -12.60 -5.34 -6.16
N GLY A 96 -13.23 -4.62 -5.25
CA GLY A 96 -13.47 -5.07 -3.88
C GLY A 96 -13.66 -3.91 -2.92
N ASN A 97 -14.01 -4.20 -1.66
CA ASN A 97 -14.04 -3.15 -0.64
C ASN A 97 -12.67 -3.11 0.03
N ASP A 98 -11.89 -2.10 -0.31
CA ASP A 98 -10.46 -2.07 -0.02
C ASP A 98 -10.12 -1.01 1.04
N VAL A 99 -9.03 -1.27 1.75
CA VAL A 99 -8.47 -0.33 2.73
C VAL A 99 -6.99 -0.13 2.46
N VAL A 100 -6.61 1.10 2.16
CA VAL A 100 -5.19 1.49 2.01
C VAL A 100 -4.82 2.42 3.16
N THR A 101 -3.71 2.13 3.85
CA THR A 101 -3.17 2.98 4.92
C THR A 101 -1.69 3.23 4.71
N LEU A 102 -1.32 4.51 4.63
CA LEU A 102 0.06 4.97 4.64
C LEU A 102 0.38 5.59 6.00
N HIS A 103 1.45 5.14 6.65
CA HIS A 103 1.86 5.64 7.96
C HIS A 103 3.37 5.84 8.01
N ASP A 104 3.81 7.08 8.26
CA ASP A 104 5.24 7.41 8.29
C ASP A 104 5.93 7.03 6.96
N VAL A 105 5.43 7.61 5.87
CA VAL A 105 5.88 7.30 4.50
C VAL A 105 6.35 8.58 3.82
N SER A 106 7.58 8.56 3.29
CA SER A 106 8.13 9.59 2.42
C SER A 106 8.31 9.04 1.00
N VAL A 107 7.91 9.80 -0.01
CA VAL A 107 8.00 9.46 -1.43
C VAL A 107 8.68 10.63 -2.15
N ALA A 108 9.86 10.42 -2.72
CA ALA A 108 10.60 11.47 -3.43
C ALA A 108 10.06 11.74 -4.85
N GLY A 109 9.33 10.77 -5.42
CA GLY A 109 8.61 10.90 -6.69
C GLY A 109 7.11 11.11 -6.46
N ASP A 110 6.31 10.53 -7.36
CA ASP A 110 4.85 10.63 -7.31
C ASP A 110 4.25 9.51 -6.46
N ALA A 111 3.13 9.80 -5.81
CA ALA A 111 2.31 8.82 -5.11
C ALA A 111 0.95 8.66 -5.81
N LYS A 112 0.68 7.46 -6.34
CA LYS A 112 -0.63 7.09 -6.91
C LYS A 112 -1.29 5.97 -6.12
N ILE A 113 -2.52 6.20 -5.68
CA ILE A 113 -3.42 5.19 -5.11
C ILE A 113 -4.65 5.10 -6.00
N ASP A 114 -5.03 3.89 -6.39
CA ASP A 114 -6.18 3.56 -7.24
C ASP A 114 -6.92 2.39 -6.59
N THR A 115 -8.07 2.64 -5.97
CA THR A 115 -8.77 1.59 -5.22
C THR A 115 -9.74 0.80 -6.08
N GLY A 116 -10.31 1.40 -7.13
CA GLY A 116 -11.04 0.68 -8.17
C GLY A 116 -12.55 0.64 -7.92
N ASN A 117 -13.19 -0.52 -7.94
CA ASN A 117 -14.65 -0.60 -7.72
C ASN A 117 -14.93 -1.21 -6.36
N GLY A 118 -15.73 -0.54 -5.54
CA GLY A 118 -16.20 -1.04 -4.25
C GLY A 118 -16.42 0.11 -3.28
N SER A 119 -16.67 -0.20 -2.01
CA SER A 119 -16.67 0.83 -0.96
C SER A 119 -15.32 0.82 -0.26
N ASP A 120 -14.49 1.79 -0.63
CA ASP A 120 -13.07 1.84 -0.31
C ASP A 120 -12.75 2.90 0.73
N ALA A 121 -11.62 2.71 1.41
CA ALA A 121 -11.10 3.69 2.35
C ALA A 121 -9.59 3.88 2.22
N VAL A 122 -9.16 5.12 2.01
CA VAL A 122 -7.75 5.51 1.98
C VAL A 122 -7.43 6.38 3.19
N PHE A 123 -6.48 5.94 4.00
CA PHE A 123 -6.01 6.65 5.19
C PHE A 123 -4.60 7.18 4.95
N MET A 124 -4.48 8.49 4.88
CA MET A 124 -3.21 9.21 4.72
C MET A 124 -2.75 9.68 6.10
N GLY A 125 -1.69 9.04 6.59
CA GLY A 125 -1.28 9.13 7.99
C GLY A 125 -2.15 8.23 8.86
N GLY A 126 -1.52 7.38 9.66
CA GLY A 126 -2.21 6.50 10.59
C GLY A 126 -2.57 7.16 11.92
N SER A 127 -3.46 6.51 12.69
CA SER A 127 -3.88 6.89 14.06
C SER A 127 -2.74 7.09 15.09
N PHE A 128 -1.48 6.80 14.70
CA PHE A 128 -0.26 6.96 15.48
C PHE A 128 0.73 7.94 14.80
N THR A 129 0.26 9.13 14.40
CA THR A 129 1.08 10.35 14.16
C THR A 129 2.23 10.29 13.15
N GLY A 130 2.30 9.29 12.28
CA GLY A 130 3.32 9.23 11.23
C GLY A 130 2.89 10.08 10.04
N PRO A 131 3.66 11.11 9.62
CA PRO A 131 3.31 11.95 8.49
C PRO A 131 3.36 11.15 7.18
N VAL A 132 2.75 11.72 6.14
CA VAL A 132 3.00 11.28 4.76
C VAL A 132 3.59 12.48 4.01
N ASP A 133 4.73 12.29 3.35
CA ASP A 133 5.38 13.34 2.56
C ASP A 133 5.58 12.83 1.13
N VAL A 134 5.15 13.61 0.15
CA VAL A 134 5.27 13.27 -1.27
C VAL A 134 5.91 14.47 -1.94
N ASP A 135 7.18 14.37 -2.36
CA ASP A 135 7.88 15.49 -3.00
C ASP A 135 7.28 15.82 -4.38
N GLY A 136 6.75 14.81 -5.08
CA GLY A 136 6.04 14.95 -6.35
C GLY A 136 4.54 15.18 -6.21
N ASP A 137 3.78 14.63 -7.16
CA ASP A 137 2.32 14.72 -7.18
C ASP A 137 1.67 13.59 -6.35
N LEU A 138 0.59 13.93 -5.65
CA LEU A 138 -0.29 12.94 -5.00
C LEU A 138 -1.57 12.79 -5.82
N LYS A 139 -1.86 11.56 -6.26
CA LYS A 139 -3.15 11.20 -6.86
C LYS A 139 -3.81 10.05 -6.10
N ILE A 140 -5.04 10.27 -5.64
CA ILE A 140 -5.94 9.24 -5.12
C ILE A 140 -7.15 9.15 -6.06
N ASP A 141 -7.39 7.98 -6.61
CA ASP A 141 -8.55 7.63 -7.46
C ASP A 141 -9.35 6.56 -6.71
N LEU A 142 -10.54 6.91 -6.23
CA LEU A 142 -11.37 6.00 -5.43
C LEU A 142 -12.26 5.11 -6.31
N GLY A 143 -12.63 5.60 -7.49
CA GLY A 143 -13.25 4.82 -8.54
C GLY A 143 -14.78 4.77 -8.43
N ALA A 144 -15.39 3.61 -8.18
CA ALA A 144 -16.85 3.52 -8.12
C ALA A 144 -17.33 2.88 -6.84
N GLY A 145 -18.23 3.57 -6.14
CA GLY A 145 -18.86 3.13 -4.91
C GLY A 145 -18.93 4.27 -3.92
N ASN A 146 -19.20 3.98 -2.66
CA ASN A 146 -19.23 5.04 -1.66
C ASN A 146 -17.93 5.02 -0.87
N ASP A 147 -17.04 5.96 -1.19
CA ASP A 147 -15.65 5.89 -0.77
C ASP A 147 -15.28 6.96 0.25
N LEU A 148 -14.15 6.72 0.90
CA LEU A 148 -13.62 7.61 1.94
C LEU A 148 -12.12 7.84 1.74
N ALA A 149 -11.72 9.09 1.54
CA ALA A 149 -10.33 9.49 1.78
C ALA A 149 -10.24 10.27 3.10
N PHE A 150 -9.35 9.84 3.99
CA PHE A 150 -9.15 10.48 5.29
C PHE A 150 -7.68 10.85 5.50
N PHE A 151 -7.42 12.15 5.60
CA PHE A 151 -6.11 12.70 5.94
C PHE A 151 -6.02 12.88 7.47
N GLN A 152 -5.52 11.86 8.17
CA GLN A 152 -5.57 11.80 9.63
C GLN A 152 -4.41 12.53 10.32
N ALA A 153 -3.26 12.63 9.64
CA ALA A 153 -2.08 13.36 10.09
C ALA A 153 -1.52 14.22 8.95
N SER A 154 -0.54 15.07 9.26
CA SER A 154 0.12 15.92 8.28
C SER A 154 0.54 15.13 7.04
N THR A 155 -0.07 15.48 5.92
CA THR A 155 0.24 15.01 4.57
C THR A 155 0.73 16.23 3.79
N SER A 156 1.99 16.21 3.39
CA SER A 156 2.62 17.27 2.60
C SER A 156 2.86 16.76 1.18
N VAL A 157 2.63 17.63 0.20
CA VAL A 157 2.77 17.33 -1.23
C VAL A 157 3.56 18.48 -1.89
N GLY A 158 4.71 18.19 -2.50
CA GLY A 158 5.53 19.20 -3.19
C GLY A 158 5.00 19.56 -4.57
N GLY A 159 4.16 18.72 -5.16
CA GLY A 159 3.44 18.96 -6.41
C GLY A 159 1.95 19.24 -6.22
N ASP A 160 1.14 18.77 -7.16
CA ASP A 160 -0.32 18.82 -7.11
C ASP A 160 -0.87 17.67 -6.25
N ALA A 161 -1.92 17.94 -5.47
CA ALA A 161 -2.65 16.92 -4.71
C ALA A 161 -4.07 16.78 -5.25
N LYS A 162 -4.38 15.64 -5.86
CA LYS A 162 -5.70 15.34 -6.42
C LYS A 162 -6.34 14.13 -5.73
N VAL A 163 -7.59 14.29 -5.32
CA VAL A 163 -8.49 13.19 -4.95
C VAL A 163 -9.70 13.21 -5.87
N ASP A 164 -9.96 12.08 -6.53
CA ASP A 164 -11.13 11.85 -7.39
C ASP A 164 -11.97 10.75 -6.73
N GLY A 165 -13.18 11.09 -6.27
CA GLY A 165 -14.13 10.13 -5.72
C GLY A 165 -14.66 9.18 -6.78
N GLY A 166 -14.88 9.72 -7.99
CA GLY A 166 -15.38 8.98 -9.12
C GLY A 166 -16.91 8.89 -9.11
N ALA A 167 -17.47 7.69 -9.09
CA ALA A 167 -18.91 7.47 -9.16
C ALA A 167 -19.52 7.20 -7.77
N ASP A 168 -20.78 7.59 -7.60
CA ASP A 168 -21.58 7.47 -6.37
C ASP A 168 -21.24 8.55 -5.31
N VAL A 169 -21.28 8.24 -4.00
CA VAL A 169 -21.21 9.25 -2.93
C VAL A 169 -19.95 9.08 -2.10
N ASP A 170 -19.02 10.00 -2.32
CA ASP A 170 -17.69 9.93 -1.73
C ASP A 170 -17.44 11.05 -0.74
N GLN A 171 -16.62 10.76 0.27
CA GLN A 171 -16.27 11.72 1.31
C GLN A 171 -14.77 11.89 1.43
N VAL A 172 -14.35 13.15 1.60
CA VAL A 172 -12.99 13.48 2.01
C VAL A 172 -13.04 14.17 3.36
N PHE A 173 -12.32 13.62 4.34
CA PHE A 173 -12.12 14.30 5.61
C PHE A 173 -10.72 14.92 5.65
N SER A 174 -10.65 16.25 5.68
CA SER A 174 -9.39 16.99 5.63
C SER A 174 -9.42 18.21 6.56
N SER A 175 -9.18 18.00 7.86
CA SER A 175 -9.24 19.07 8.87
C SER A 175 -7.91 19.85 8.99
N PHE A 176 -7.41 20.46 7.90
CA PHE A 176 -6.10 21.15 7.78
C PHE A 176 -4.84 20.26 7.73
N GLN A 177 -5.00 18.96 7.47
CA GLN A 177 -3.89 18.00 7.48
C GLN A 177 -3.26 17.76 6.10
N LEU A 178 -3.86 18.22 5.00
CA LEU A 178 -3.27 18.13 3.66
C LEU A 178 -2.75 19.50 3.22
N THR A 179 -1.48 19.58 2.85
CA THR A 179 -0.86 20.74 2.20
C THR A 179 -0.27 20.32 0.86
N ALA A 180 -0.37 21.19 -0.14
CA ALA A 180 0.32 21.03 -1.41
C ALA A 180 0.98 22.36 -1.79
N ASP A 181 2.19 22.29 -2.37
CA ASP A 181 2.84 23.45 -2.98
C ASP A 181 2.18 23.81 -4.33
N GLY A 182 1.59 22.81 -5.00
CA GLY A 182 0.75 22.93 -6.19
C GLY A 182 -0.74 23.11 -5.87
N GLU A 183 -1.60 22.67 -6.80
CA GLU A 183 -3.05 22.73 -6.66
C GLU A 183 -3.59 21.57 -5.82
N ILE A 184 -4.52 21.86 -4.89
CA ILE A 184 -5.32 20.84 -4.22
C ILE A 184 -6.68 20.74 -4.93
N VAL A 185 -6.93 19.60 -5.56
CA VAL A 185 -8.16 19.33 -6.31
C VAL A 185 -8.94 18.19 -5.69
N PHE A 186 -10.16 18.49 -5.27
CA PHE A 186 -11.17 17.51 -4.87
C PHE A 186 -12.23 17.44 -5.96
N LYS A 187 -12.37 16.26 -6.58
CA LYS A 187 -13.36 16.02 -7.65
C LYS A 187 -14.30 14.89 -7.22
N ASP A 188 -15.59 15.09 -7.51
CA ASP A 188 -16.65 14.11 -7.26
C ASP A 188 -16.72 13.63 -5.79
N VAL A 189 -16.43 14.51 -4.83
CA VAL A 189 -16.44 14.21 -3.38
C VAL A 189 -17.16 15.29 -2.57
N GLU A 190 -17.74 14.91 -1.42
CA GLU A 190 -18.11 15.81 -0.33
C GLU A 190 -16.92 16.01 0.61
N VAL A 191 -16.42 17.25 0.71
CA VAL A 191 -15.31 17.58 1.61
C VAL A 191 -15.83 18.01 2.98
N LEU A 192 -15.39 17.28 4.00
CA LEU A 192 -15.71 17.47 5.41
C LEU A 192 -14.47 17.99 6.15
N ILE A 193 -14.61 19.12 6.83
CA ILE A 193 -13.52 19.86 7.50
C ILE A 193 -13.68 19.79 9.02
#